data_AF-A0A248ZZA8-F1
#
_entry.id   AF-A0A248ZZA8-F1
#
_cell.length_a   1.000
_cell.length_b   1.000
_cell.length_c   1.000
_cell.angle_alpha   90.00
_cell.angle_beta   90.00
_cell.angle_gamma   90.00
#
_symmetry.space_group_name_H-M   'P 1'
#
loop_
_entity.id
_entity.type
_entity.pdbx_description
1 polymer ?
#
loop_
_entity_poly.entity_id
_entity_poly.type
_entity_poly.pdbx_seq_one_letter_code
_entity_poly.pdbx_strand_id
1 'polypeptide(L)' 'MKELFKQWLINQDSPFINSCGVECILSKVDDRLNIINANEEETETLIEWRNAFLQDVSVFIA' A
#
# COMPACT_ATOMS: atom_id res chain seq x y z
N MET A 1 2.40 8.89 -6.75
CA MET A 1 2.83 7.67 -6.03
C MET A 1 1.65 6.86 -5.55
N LYS A 2 0.68 7.50 -4.89
CA LYS A 2 -0.53 6.86 -4.37
C LYS A 2 -1.38 6.12 -5.42
N GLU A 3 -1.51 6.65 -6.63
CA GLU A 3 -2.22 5.95 -7.72
C GLU A 3 -1.52 4.66 -8.17
N LEU A 4 -0.17 4.67 -8.26
CA LEU A 4 0.60 3.47 -8.58
C LEU A 4 0.47 2.42 -7.46
N PHE A 5 0.49 2.87 -6.21
CA PHE A 5 0.27 2.00 -5.05
C PHE A 5 -1.14 1.40 -5.05
N LYS A 6 -2.16 2.18 -5.43
CA LYS A 6 -3.54 1.68 -5.62
C LYS A 6 -3.58 0.53 -6.63
N GLN A 7 -2.97 0.71 -7.80
CA GLN A 7 -2.92 -0.34 -8.83
C GLN A 7 -2.15 -1.56 -8.33
N TRP A 8 -1.03 -1.36 -7.64
CA TRP A 8 -0.26 -2.45 -7.06
C TRP A 8 -1.06 -3.26 -6.04
N LEU A 9 -1.82 -2.60 -5.15
CA LEU A 9 -2.71 -3.24 -4.17
C LEU A 9 -3.79 -4.09 -4.84
N ILE A 10 -4.42 -3.58 -5.91
CA ILE A 10 -5.41 -4.32 -6.70
C ILE A 10 -4.79 -5.61 -7.28
N ASN A 11 -3.53 -5.53 -7.72
CA ASN A 11 -2.83 -6.65 -8.33
C ASN A 11 -2.32 -7.70 -7.33
N GLN A 12 -2.34 -7.42 -6.02
CA GLN A 12 -1.89 -8.39 -5.01
C GLN A 12 -2.89 -9.55 -4.79
N ASP A 13 -4.12 -9.43 -5.30
CA ASP A 13 -5.23 -10.40 -5.12
C ASP A 13 -5.39 -10.88 -3.66
N SER A 14 -5.07 -10.02 -2.69
CA SER A 14 -5.05 -10.40 -1.28
C SER A 14 -6.48 -10.46 -0.72
N PRO A 15 -6.87 -11.56 -0.05
CA PRO A 15 -8.20 -11.68 0.57
C PRO A 15 -8.44 -10.60 1.62
N PHE A 16 -7.38 -10.12 2.29
CA PHE A 16 -7.47 -8.99 3.21
C PHE A 16 -7.78 -7.68 2.48
N ILE A 17 -7.10 -7.39 1.38
CA ILE A 17 -7.36 -6.19 0.57
C ILE A 17 -8.77 -6.23 0.00
N ASN A 18 -9.24 -7.40 -0.44
CA ASN A 18 -10.59 -7.59 -0.96
C ASN A 18 -11.67 -7.43 0.12
N SER A 19 -11.38 -7.80 1.37
CA SER A 19 -12.29 -7.65 2.51
C SER A 19 -12.31 -6.22 3.08
N CYS A 20 -11.13 -5.62 3.24
CA CYS A 20 -10.93 -4.29 3.82
C CYS A 20 -11.25 -3.17 2.80
N GLY A 21 -11.00 -3.43 1.52
CA GLY A 21 -11.13 -2.46 0.44
C GLY A 21 -9.87 -1.61 0.24
N VAL A 22 -9.47 -1.44 -1.01
CA VAL A 22 -8.29 -0.63 -1.39
C VAL A 22 -8.43 0.83 -0.91
N GLU A 23 -9.62 1.41 -0.98
CA GLU A 23 -9.87 2.77 -0.52
C GLU A 23 -9.67 2.94 0.99
N CYS A 24 -9.98 1.90 1.79
CA CYS A 24 -9.72 1.91 3.23
C CYS A 24 -8.21 2.00 3.50
N ILE A 25 -7.42 1.20 2.79
CA ILE A 25 -5.94 1.20 2.91
C ILE A 25 -5.38 2.55 2.47
N LEU A 26 -5.86 3.10 1.35
CA LEU A 26 -5.42 4.40 0.83
C LEU A 26 -5.80 5.57 1.74
N SER A 27 -6.83 5.45 2.56
CA SER A 27 -7.20 6.48 3.54
C SER A 27 -6.15 6.65 4.64
N LYS A 28 -5.30 5.64 4.86
CA LYS A 28 -4.29 5.61 5.94
C LYS A 28 -2.95 6.19 5.53
N VAL A 29 -2.77 6.49 4.25
CA VAL A 29 -1.51 7.03 3.70
C VAL A 29 -1.73 8.33 2.95
N ASP A 30 -0.73 9.21 2.92
CA ASP A 30 -0.73 10.41 2.09
C ASP A 30 -0.31 10.12 0.64
N ASP A 31 -0.22 11.16 -0.20
CA ASP A 31 0.18 11.04 -1.62
C ASP A 31 1.61 10.50 -1.83
N ARG A 32 2.44 10.57 -0.78
CA ARG A 32 3.84 10.12 -0.72
C ARG A 32 3.99 8.77 -0.02
N LEU A 33 2.88 8.12 0.33
CA LEU A 33 2.84 6.85 1.07
C LEU A 33 3.37 6.93 2.50
N ASN A 34 3.34 8.12 3.12
CA ASN A 34 3.54 8.26 4.55
C ASN A 34 2.27 7.84 5.27
N ILE A 35 2.41 7.09 6.36
CA ILE A 35 1.28 6.62 7.17
C ILE A 35 0.79 7.81 8.02
N ILE A 36 -0.51 8.13 7.91
CA ILE A 36 -1.13 9.29 8.55
C ILE A 36 -2.28 8.93 9.49
N ASN A 37 -2.87 7.75 9.37
CA ASN A 37 -4.05 7.35 10.15
C ASN A 37 -4.18 5.82 10.26
N ALA A 38 -3.30 5.19 11.04
CA ALA A 38 -3.27 3.74 11.25
C ALA A 38 -2.88 3.43 12.71
N ASN A 39 -3.37 2.30 13.24
CA ASN A 39 -2.88 1.75 14.50
C ASN A 39 -1.52 1.02 14.32
N GLU A 40 -0.95 0.46 15.38
CA GLU A 40 0.37 -0.20 15.33
C GLU A 40 0.41 -1.40 14.36
N GLU A 41 -0.56 -2.31 14.44
CA GLU A 41 -0.65 -3.50 13.58
C GLU A 41 -0.84 -3.13 12.10
N GLU A 42 -1.70 -2.14 11.85
CA GLU A 42 -1.94 -1.60 10.52
C GLU A 42 -0.71 -0.88 9.97
N THR A 43 0.04 -0.21 10.85
CA THR A 43 1.28 0.48 10.49
C THR A 43 2.34 -0.52 10.04
N GLU A 44 2.51 -1.62 10.76
CA GLU A 44 3.44 -2.70 10.37
C GLU A 44 3.08 -3.25 8.99
N THR A 45 1.81 -3.62 8.78
CA THR A 45 1.32 -4.14 7.50
C THR A 45 1.51 -3.13 6.35
N LEU A 46 1.21 -1.85 6.59
CA LEU A 46 1.38 -0.79 5.60
C LEU A 46 2.86 -0.55 5.25
N ILE A 47 3.77 -0.67 6.22
CA ILE A 47 5.22 -0.57 5.98
C ILE A 47 5.68 -1.72 5.08
N GLU A 48 5.26 -2.95 5.36
CA GLU A 48 5.62 -4.11 4.55
C GLU A 48 5.14 -3.94 3.10
N TRP A 49 3.87 -3.59 2.90
CA TRP A 49 3.33 -3.38 1.56
C TRP A 49 3.97 -2.20 0.83
N ARG A 50 4.24 -1.10 1.54
CA ARG A 50 4.95 0.05 0.96
C ARG A 50 6.34 -0.36 0.49
N ASN A 51 7.08 -1.11 1.31
CA ASN A 51 8.43 -1.55 0.96
C ASN A 51 8.41 -2.52 -0.23
N ALA A 52 7.50 -3.49 -0.23
CA ALA A 52 7.32 -4.42 -1.34
C ALA A 52 6.99 -3.67 -2.63
N PHE A 53 6.06 -2.71 -2.58
CA PHE A 53 5.73 -1.85 -3.69
C PHE A 53 6.93 -1.04 -4.21
N LEU A 54 7.71 -0.44 -3.31
CA LEU A 54 8.89 0.35 -3.70
C LEU A 54 9.96 -0.54 -4.36
N GLN A 55 10.14 -1.78 -3.89
CA GLN A 55 11.02 -2.75 -4.55
C GLN A 55 10.52 -3.09 -5.95
N ASP A 56 9.22 -3.38 -6.09
CA ASP A 56 8.60 -3.71 -7.37
C ASP A 56 8.78 -2.56 -8.38
N VAL A 57 8.48 -1.32 -7.97
CA VAL A 57 8.65 -0.14 -8.82
C VAL A 57 10.12 0.15 -9.12
N SER A 58 11.04 -0.05 -8.18
CA SER A 58 12.48 0.12 -8.42
C SER A 58 13.01 -0.84 -9.48
N VAL A 59 12.46 -2.05 -9.60
CA VAL A 59 12.84 -3.01 -10.65
C VAL A 59 12.44 -2.52 -12.04
N PHE A 60 11.42 -1.67 -12.18
CA PHE A 60 11.00 -1.12 -13.47
C PHE A 60 11.78 0.13 -13.93
N ILE A 61 12.66 0.69 -13.09
CA ILE A 61 13.45 1.90 -13.41
C ILE A 61 14.96 1.58 -13.55
N ALA A 62 15.35 0.31 -13.38
CA ALA A 62 16.74 -0.15 -13.50
C ALA A 62 17.10 -0.59 -14.93
#